data_AF-A0A4S3M2X0-F1
#
_entry.id   AF-A0A4S3M2X0-F1
#
_cell.length_a   1.000
_cell.length_b   1.000
_cell.length_c   1.000
_cell.angle_alpha   90.00
_cell.angle_beta   90.00
_cell.angle_gamma   90.00
#
_symmetry.space_group_name_H-M   'P 1'
#
loop_
_entity.id
_entity.type
_entity.pdbx_description
1 polymer ?
#
loop_
_entity_poly.entity_id
_entity_poly.type
_entity_poly.pdbx_seq_one_letter_code
_entity_poly.pdbx_strand_id
1 'polypeptide(L)'
;MAEYYNYIKALHLIFVTTWFAGLFYIPRLFVYQIEASKKPSPDREILGKQLALMAKRLWYIITWPSAVLASIFALWLLIIIPGWITQSWMLVKLGFVVLLYVYHMKTHQMFKELQSGHVRYSSAFMRIWNEGATIILFAVVFLVILKSTINWVFGVVGIIGLGVLLMLGIKLYKNIRKRNPEA
;
A
#
# COMPACT_ATOMS: atom_id res chain seq x y z
N MET A 1 12.11 23.04 -21.50
CA MET A 1 12.31 21.79 -20.72
C MET A 1 12.09 21.99 -19.21
N ALA A 2 12.65 23.04 -18.58
CA ALA A 2 12.41 23.32 -17.15
C ALA A 2 10.95 23.64 -16.80
N GLU A 3 10.20 24.24 -17.73
CA GLU A 3 8.79 24.60 -17.54
C GLU A 3 7.88 23.38 -17.37
N TYR A 4 8.09 22.32 -18.17
CA TYR A 4 7.31 21.08 -18.08
C TYR A 4 7.73 20.15 -16.94
N TYR A 5 8.93 20.34 -16.39
CA TYR A 5 9.45 19.49 -15.31
C TYR A 5 8.51 19.47 -14.10
N ASN A 6 8.04 20.64 -13.66
CA ASN A 6 7.16 20.73 -12.50
C ASN A 6 5.80 20.08 -12.76
N TYR A 7 5.26 20.20 -13.98
CA TYR A 7 4.01 19.54 -14.36
C TYR A 7 4.17 18.02 -14.39
N ILE A 8 5.23 17.50 -15.00
CA ILE A 8 5.51 16.05 -15.05
C ILE A 8 5.72 15.50 -13.64
N LYS A 9 6.44 16.24 -12.79
CA LYS A 9 6.66 15.89 -11.38
C LYS A 9 5.35 15.87 -10.59
N ALA A 10 4.47 16.85 -10.82
CA ALA A 10 3.15 16.88 -10.19
C ALA A 10 2.29 15.70 -10.65
N LEU A 11 2.24 15.40 -11.96
CA LEU A 11 1.53 14.24 -12.50
C LEU A 11 2.05 12.93 -11.91
N HIS A 12 3.38 12.74 -11.87
CA HIS A 12 3.98 11.58 -11.22
C HIS A 12 3.51 11.45 -9.77
N LEU A 13 3.53 12.53 -8.98
CA LEU A 13 3.12 12.50 -7.58
C LEU A 13 1.62 12.20 -7.42
N ILE A 14 0.76 12.75 -8.28
CA ILE A 14 -0.67 12.46 -8.30
C ILE A 14 -0.88 10.96 -8.53
N PHE A 15 -0.26 10.38 -9.56
CA PHE A 15 -0.44 8.96 -9.88
C PHE A 15 0.20 8.01 -8.85
N VAL A 16 1.31 8.41 -8.21
CA VAL A 16 1.84 7.68 -7.05
C VAL A 16 0.82 7.69 -5.92
N THR A 17 0.22 8.85 -5.62
CA THR A 17 -0.78 8.99 -4.55
C THR A 17 -2.02 8.15 -4.82
N THR A 18 -2.56 8.19 -6.05
CA THR A 18 -3.74 7.37 -6.43
C THR A 18 -3.41 5.88 -6.46
N TRP A 19 -2.17 5.51 -6.84
CA TRP A 19 -1.72 4.13 -6.79
C TRP A 19 -1.66 3.60 -5.35
N PHE A 20 -1.06 4.36 -4.42
CA PHE A 20 -1.02 3.98 -3.00
C PHE A 20 -2.41 3.96 -2.36
N ALA A 21 -3.30 4.89 -2.72
CA ALA A 21 -4.70 4.86 -2.26
C ALA A 21 -5.39 3.53 -2.63
N GLY A 22 -5.18 3.06 -3.86
CA GLY A 22 -5.66 1.74 -4.29
C GLY A 22 -5.03 0.58 -3.52
N LEU A 23 -3.71 0.62 -3.32
CA LEU A 23 -2.96 -0.42 -2.59
C LEU A 23 -3.31 -0.50 -1.10
N PHE A 24 -3.71 0.61 -0.46
CA PHE A 24 -4.18 0.61 0.92
C PHE A 24 -5.60 0.06 1.07
N TYR A 25 -6.43 0.23 0.04
CA TYR A 25 -7.83 -0.14 0.14
C TYR A 25 -8.11 -1.55 -0.39
N ILE A 26 -7.35 -2.05 -1.37
CA ILE A 26 -7.61 -3.37 -1.95
C ILE A 26 -7.43 -4.54 -0.96
N PRO A 27 -6.38 -4.63 -0.12
CA PRO A 27 -6.22 -5.76 0.79
C PRO A 27 -7.29 -5.72 1.88
N ARG A 28 -7.75 -4.51 2.24
CA ARG A 28 -8.87 -4.32 3.14
C ARG A 28 -10.18 -4.84 2.55
N LEU A 29 -10.44 -4.60 1.26
CA LEU A 29 -11.57 -5.22 0.57
C LEU A 29 -11.46 -6.74 0.56
N PHE A 30 -10.25 -7.31 0.40
CA PHE A 30 -10.04 -8.76 0.47
C PHE A 30 -10.41 -9.34 1.83
N VAL A 31 -10.06 -8.67 2.94
CA VAL A 31 -10.50 -9.05 4.29
C VAL A 31 -12.03 -9.17 4.33
N TYR A 32 -12.74 -8.16 3.82
CA TYR A 32 -14.21 -8.18 3.81
C TYR A 32 -14.79 -9.24 2.88
N GLN A 33 -14.16 -9.53 1.74
CA GLN A 33 -14.58 -10.64 0.87
C GLN A 33 -14.46 -11.99 1.57
N ILE A 34 -13.34 -12.22 2.29
CA ILE A 34 -13.09 -13.44 3.05
C ILE A 34 -14.05 -13.58 4.25
N GLU A 35 -14.38 -12.47 4.90
CA GLU A 35 -15.36 -12.47 5.99
C GLU A 35 -16.79 -12.69 5.47
N ALA A 36 -17.14 -12.09 4.33
CA ALA A 36 -18.43 -12.29 3.67
C ALA A 36 -18.62 -13.73 3.18
N SER A 37 -17.56 -14.39 2.70
CA SER A 37 -17.64 -15.78 2.21
C SER A 37 -18.03 -16.79 3.31
N LYS A 38 -17.85 -16.42 4.59
CA LYS A 38 -18.17 -17.25 5.76
C LYS A 38 -19.58 -17.01 6.32
N LYS A 39 -20.32 -16.05 5.78
CA LYS A 39 -21.69 -15.77 6.22
C LYS A 39 -22.68 -16.81 5.65
N PRO A 40 -23.84 -17.02 6.30
CA PRO A 40 -24.90 -17.84 5.72
C PRO A 40 -25.51 -17.16 4.48
N SER A 41 -26.22 -17.95 3.67
CA SER A 41 -27.04 -17.40 2.58
C SER A 41 -28.27 -16.70 3.18
N PRO A 42 -28.74 -15.55 2.62
CA PRO A 42 -28.32 -14.92 1.36
C PRO A 42 -27.18 -13.89 1.48
N ASP A 43 -26.79 -13.48 2.69
CA ASP A 43 -25.80 -12.43 2.94
C ASP A 43 -24.49 -12.66 2.19
N ARG A 44 -24.01 -13.91 2.16
CA ARG A 44 -22.79 -14.31 1.45
C ARG A 44 -22.80 -13.90 -0.01
N GLU A 45 -23.91 -14.11 -0.70
CA GLU A 45 -24.03 -13.90 -2.15
C GLU A 45 -24.20 -12.42 -2.47
N ILE A 46 -25.00 -11.70 -1.67
CA ILE A 46 -25.24 -10.27 -1.83
C ILE A 46 -23.93 -9.51 -1.58
N LEU A 47 -23.29 -9.72 -0.42
CA LEU A 47 -22.05 -9.05 -0.06
C LEU A 47 -20.89 -9.49 -0.95
N GLY A 48 -20.80 -10.78 -1.28
CA GLY A 48 -19.76 -11.31 -2.15
C GLY A 48 -19.75 -10.65 -3.53
N LYS A 49 -20.93 -10.55 -4.18
CA LYS A 49 -21.06 -9.88 -5.49
C LYS A 49 -20.69 -8.40 -5.42
N GLN A 50 -21.17 -7.68 -4.41
CA GLN A 50 -20.91 -6.26 -4.25
C GLN A 50 -19.42 -5.97 -3.99
N LEU A 51 -18.79 -6.72 -3.08
CA LEU A 51 -17.38 -6.54 -2.74
C LEU A 51 -16.46 -6.94 -3.90
N ALA A 52 -16.82 -7.97 -4.67
CA ALA A 52 -16.13 -8.33 -5.90
C ALA A 52 -16.18 -7.20 -6.94
N LEU A 53 -17.35 -6.59 -7.14
CA LEU A 53 -17.50 -5.44 -8.03
C LEU A 53 -16.65 -4.25 -7.58
N MET A 54 -16.68 -3.91 -6.29
CA MET A 54 -15.86 -2.83 -5.71
C MET A 54 -14.37 -3.08 -5.90
N ALA A 55 -13.90 -4.30 -5.61
CA ALA A 55 -12.52 -4.70 -5.81
C ALA A 55 -12.11 -4.59 -7.28
N LYS A 56 -12.95 -5.07 -8.21
CA LYS A 56 -12.68 -5.02 -9.65
C LYS A 56 -12.56 -3.59 -10.16
N ARG A 57 -13.47 -2.70 -9.75
CA ARG A 57 -13.45 -1.28 -10.12
C ARG A 57 -12.21 -0.60 -9.56
N LEU A 58 -11.93 -0.75 -8.27
CA LEU A 58 -10.75 -0.17 -7.64
C LEU A 58 -9.46 -0.66 -8.31
N TRP A 59 -9.36 -1.97 -8.60
CA TRP A 59 -8.14 -2.56 -9.11
C TRP A 59 -7.87 -2.17 -10.57
N TYR A 60 -8.86 -2.32 -11.45
CA TYR A 60 -8.67 -2.11 -12.90
C TYR A 60 -8.92 -0.68 -13.36
N ILE A 61 -9.75 0.11 -12.67
CA ILE A 61 -10.04 1.49 -13.07
C ILE A 61 -9.05 2.47 -12.42
N ILE A 62 -8.66 2.22 -11.17
CA ILE A 62 -7.85 3.17 -10.40
C ILE A 62 -6.41 2.66 -10.25
N THR A 63 -6.24 1.48 -9.65
CA THR A 63 -4.93 1.05 -9.14
C THR A 63 -3.95 0.72 -10.26
N TRP A 64 -4.34 -0.12 -11.23
CA TRP A 64 -3.50 -0.49 -12.37
C TRP A 64 -3.18 0.70 -13.29
N PRO A 65 -4.16 1.50 -13.74
CA PRO A 65 -3.86 2.67 -14.56
C PRO A 65 -2.94 3.67 -13.86
N SER A 66 -3.15 3.88 -12.56
CA SER A 66 -2.27 4.77 -11.77
C SER A 66 -0.84 4.22 -11.68
N ALA A 67 -0.66 2.91 -11.48
CA ALA A 67 0.66 2.29 -11.46
C ALA A 67 1.41 2.48 -12.78
N VAL A 68 0.72 2.30 -13.91
CA VAL A 68 1.29 2.48 -15.25
C VAL A 68 1.66 3.94 -15.49
N LEU A 69 0.74 4.88 -15.22
CA LEU A 69 0.96 6.30 -15.42
C LEU A 69 2.07 6.84 -14.49
N ALA A 70 2.08 6.44 -13.22
CA ALA A 70 3.14 6.79 -12.28
C ALA A 70 4.52 6.40 -12.82
N SER A 71 4.65 5.21 -13.40
CA SER A 71 5.90 4.73 -13.97
C SER A 71 6.29 5.41 -15.27
N ILE A 72 5.33 5.71 -16.15
CA ILE A 72 5.60 6.50 -17.36
C ILE A 72 6.18 7.87 -16.98
N PHE A 73 5.55 8.58 -16.03
CA PHE A 73 6.08 9.87 -15.59
C PHE A 73 7.39 9.75 -14.81
N ALA A 74 7.62 8.65 -14.08
CA ALA A 74 8.90 8.39 -13.41
C ALA A 74 10.04 8.24 -14.44
N LEU A 75 9.82 7.45 -15.49
CA LEU A 75 10.80 7.27 -16.57
C LEU A 75 11.03 8.59 -17.32
N TRP A 76 9.97 9.36 -17.57
CA TRP A 76 10.11 10.68 -18.20
C TRP A 76 10.98 11.61 -17.35
N LEU A 77 10.80 11.64 -16.02
CA LEU A 77 11.65 12.44 -15.13
C LEU A 77 13.12 12.02 -15.17
N LEU A 78 13.40 10.72 -15.28
CA LEU A 78 14.77 10.20 -15.41
C LEU A 78 15.41 10.60 -16.75
N ILE A 79 14.64 10.70 -17.83
CA ILE A 79 15.13 11.19 -19.13
C ILE A 79 15.45 12.69 -19.06
N ILE A 80 14.64 13.47 -18.35
CA ILE A 80 14.88 14.93 -18.18
C ILE A 80 16.10 15.19 -17.28
N ILE A 81 16.30 14.37 -16.25
CA ILE A 81 17.41 14.49 -15.30
C ILE A 81 18.18 13.17 -15.21
N PRO A 82 19.02 12.85 -16.22
CA PRO A 82 19.75 11.58 -16.25
C PRO A 82 20.72 11.44 -15.09
N GLY A 83 21.27 12.56 -14.58
CA GLY A 83 22.15 12.58 -13.41
C GLY A 83 21.51 12.15 -12.09
N TRP A 84 20.22 11.82 -12.06
CA TRP A 84 19.61 11.20 -10.88
C TRP A 84 20.02 9.74 -10.71
N ILE A 85 20.27 9.00 -11.80
CA ILE A 85 20.58 7.56 -11.70
C ILE A 85 21.94 7.29 -11.04
N THR A 86 22.84 8.28 -11.07
CA THR A 86 24.16 8.20 -10.42
C THR A 86 24.08 8.48 -8.91
N GLN A 87 22.95 8.96 -8.39
CA GLN A 87 22.79 9.28 -6.98
C GLN A 87 22.36 8.04 -6.19
N SER A 88 23.09 7.74 -5.11
CA SER A 88 22.86 6.52 -4.30
C SER A 88 21.44 6.41 -3.75
N TRP A 89 20.82 7.52 -3.33
CA TRP A 89 19.43 7.51 -2.84
C TRP A 89 18.43 7.15 -3.94
N MET A 90 18.71 7.49 -5.20
CA MET A 90 17.85 7.15 -6.33
C MET A 90 17.92 5.66 -6.64
N LEU A 91 19.12 5.06 -6.59
CA LEU A 91 19.29 3.61 -6.77
C LEU A 91 18.51 2.83 -5.70
N VAL A 92 18.59 3.25 -4.44
CA VAL A 92 17.78 2.64 -3.36
C VAL A 92 16.29 2.86 -3.59
N LYS A 93 15.87 4.04 -4.08
CA LYS A 93 14.47 4.32 -4.39
C LYS A 93 13.96 3.38 -5.47
N LEU A 94 14.74 3.16 -6.53
CA LEU A 94 14.38 2.20 -7.59
C LEU A 94 14.28 0.78 -7.04
N GLY A 95 15.13 0.38 -6.09
CA GLY A 95 14.98 -0.86 -5.34
C GLY A 95 13.62 -0.99 -4.64
N PHE A 96 13.16 0.06 -3.96
CA PHE A 96 11.83 0.10 -3.36
C PHE A 96 10.70 0.10 -4.39
N VAL A 97 10.88 0.73 -5.56
CA VAL A 97 9.90 0.69 -6.65
C VAL A 97 9.76 -0.75 -7.18
N VAL A 98 10.87 -1.48 -7.36
CA VAL A 98 10.84 -2.90 -7.72
C VAL A 98 10.09 -3.71 -6.66
N LEU A 99 10.40 -3.48 -5.38
CA LEU A 99 9.69 -4.14 -4.27
C LEU A 99 8.19 -3.83 -4.28
N LEU A 100 7.81 -2.58 -4.56
CA LEU A 100 6.41 -2.16 -4.69
C LEU A 100 5.70 -2.88 -5.84
N TYR A 101 6.39 -3.07 -6.97
CA TYR A 101 5.86 -3.85 -8.09
C TYR A 101 5.71 -5.34 -7.74
N VAL A 102 6.66 -5.93 -7.03
CA VAL A 102 6.53 -7.31 -6.53
C VAL A 102 5.30 -7.42 -5.61
N TYR A 103 5.14 -6.47 -4.68
CA TYR A 103 3.95 -6.40 -3.82
C TYR A 103 2.65 -6.24 -4.62
N HIS A 104 2.63 -5.35 -5.61
CA HIS A 104 1.48 -5.13 -6.48
C HIS A 104 1.10 -6.39 -7.26
N MET A 105 2.08 -7.10 -7.83
CA MET A 105 1.85 -8.33 -8.59
C MET A 105 1.38 -9.49 -7.70
N LYS A 106 1.94 -9.62 -6.49
CA LYS A 106 1.42 -10.58 -5.50
C LYS A 106 -0.01 -10.26 -5.08
N THR A 107 -0.32 -8.98 -4.88
CA THR A 107 -1.69 -8.52 -4.60
C THR A 107 -2.62 -8.78 -5.79
N HIS A 108 -2.13 -8.70 -7.03
CA HIS A 108 -2.89 -9.05 -8.22
C HIS A 108 -3.20 -10.56 -8.32
N GLN A 109 -2.27 -11.43 -7.90
CA GLN A 109 -2.51 -12.87 -7.80
C GLN A 109 -3.64 -13.16 -6.80
N MET A 110 -3.56 -12.58 -5.60
CA MET A 110 -4.60 -12.68 -4.57
C MET A 110 -5.95 -12.13 -5.06
N PHE A 111 -5.93 -11.00 -5.78
CA PHE A 111 -7.12 -10.44 -6.42
C PHE A 111 -7.80 -11.47 -7.32
N LYS A 112 -7.05 -12.09 -8.25
CA LYS A 112 -7.59 -13.07 -9.19
C LYS A 112 -8.21 -14.27 -8.48
N GLU A 113 -7.53 -14.82 -7.48
CA GLU A 113 -8.02 -15.96 -6.68
C GLU A 113 -9.34 -15.63 -5.97
N LEU A 114 -9.44 -14.43 -5.35
CA LEU A 114 -10.65 -14.01 -4.67
C LEU A 114 -11.81 -13.72 -5.63
N GLN A 115 -11.53 -13.16 -6.82
CA GLN A 115 -12.56 -12.95 -7.84
C GLN A 115 -13.10 -14.25 -8.43
N SER A 116 -12.29 -15.33 -8.46
CA SER A 116 -12.75 -16.67 -8.86
C SER A 116 -13.42 -17.45 -7.72
N GLY A 117 -13.59 -16.85 -6.54
CA GLY A 117 -14.21 -17.50 -5.37
C GLY A 117 -13.27 -18.45 -4.60
N HIS A 118 -11.98 -18.49 -4.94
CA HIS A 118 -11.00 -19.32 -4.23
C HIS A 118 -10.45 -18.58 -3.00
N VAL A 119 -11.03 -18.87 -1.83
CA VAL A 119 -10.64 -18.27 -0.56
C VAL A 119 -9.53 -19.10 0.11
N ARG A 120 -8.28 -18.89 -0.30
CA ARG A 120 -7.11 -19.59 0.27
C ARG A 120 -6.49 -18.87 1.47
N TYR A 121 -6.61 -17.55 1.50
CA TYR A 121 -5.97 -16.72 2.53
C TYR A 121 -6.91 -16.45 3.71
N SER A 122 -6.34 -16.25 4.89
CA SER A 122 -7.09 -15.86 6.08
C SER A 122 -7.29 -14.34 6.15
N SER A 123 -8.35 -13.90 6.83
CA SER A 123 -8.60 -12.47 7.07
C SER A 123 -7.48 -11.83 7.91
N ALA A 124 -6.88 -12.57 8.84
CA ALA A 124 -5.73 -12.11 9.63
C ALA A 124 -4.50 -11.88 8.75
N PHE A 125 -4.20 -12.80 7.83
CA PHE A 125 -3.10 -12.65 6.88
C PHE A 125 -3.29 -11.41 5.99
N MET A 126 -4.50 -11.19 5.46
CA MET A 126 -4.78 -10.02 4.62
C MET A 126 -4.66 -8.68 5.36
N ARG A 127 -4.94 -8.66 6.67
CA ARG A 127 -4.70 -7.47 7.51
C ARG A 127 -3.20 -7.18 7.66
N ILE A 128 -2.37 -8.21 7.83
CA ILE A 128 -0.91 -8.04 7.88
C ILE A 128 -0.38 -7.62 6.52
N TRP A 129 -0.86 -8.26 5.44
CA TRP A 129 -0.49 -7.92 4.07
C TRP A 129 -0.77 -6.46 3.74
N ASN A 130 -1.89 -5.91 4.22
CA ASN A 130 -2.26 -4.51 4.08
C ASN A 130 -1.18 -3.54 4.57
N GLU A 131 -0.48 -3.87 5.65
CA GLU A 131 0.59 -3.04 6.20
C GLU A 131 1.85 -3.00 5.32
N GLY A 132 2.01 -3.96 4.41
CA GLY A 132 3.14 -4.01 3.48
C GLY A 132 3.23 -2.76 2.60
N ALA A 133 2.09 -2.27 2.08
CA ALA A 133 2.04 -1.02 1.33
C ALA A 133 2.46 0.18 2.18
N THR A 134 2.06 0.19 3.46
CA THR A 134 2.37 1.29 4.41
C THR A 134 3.87 1.37 4.63
N ILE A 135 4.51 0.24 4.94
CA ILE A 135 5.95 0.16 5.17
C ILE A 135 6.73 0.66 3.94
N ILE A 136 6.34 0.25 2.73
CA ILE A 136 6.99 0.69 1.49
C ILE A 136 6.82 2.20 1.28
N LEU A 137 5.61 2.74 1.49
CA LEU A 137 5.36 4.19 1.36
C LEU A 137 6.30 4.98 2.26
N PHE A 138 6.36 4.63 3.54
CA PHE A 138 7.19 5.33 4.50
C PHE A 138 8.68 5.26 4.15
N ALA A 139 9.18 4.07 3.80
CA ALA A 139 10.57 3.93 3.36
C ALA A 139 10.89 4.85 2.18
N VAL A 140 10.02 4.90 1.16
CA VAL A 140 10.21 5.75 -0.03
C VAL A 140 10.12 7.24 0.32
N VAL A 141 9.16 7.66 1.14
CA VAL A 141 9.00 9.08 1.52
C VAL A 141 10.22 9.57 2.31
N PHE A 142 10.66 8.83 3.32
CA PHE A 142 11.86 9.19 4.10
C PHE A 142 13.11 9.24 3.22
N LEU A 143 13.27 8.27 2.32
CA LEU A 143 14.39 8.24 1.37
C LEU A 143 14.40 9.46 0.45
N VAL A 144 13.25 9.85 -0.09
CA VAL A 144 13.12 10.99 -1.02
C VAL A 144 13.34 12.33 -0.33
N ILE A 145 12.81 12.50 0.89
CA ILE A 145 12.90 13.77 1.63
C ILE A 145 14.29 13.95 2.24
N LEU A 146 14.84 12.91 2.86
CA LEU A 146 16.16 12.99 3.50
C LEU A 146 17.31 12.82 2.51
N LYS A 147 17.02 12.36 1.27
CA LYS A 147 18.01 12.08 0.20
C LYS A 147 19.23 11.30 0.69
N SER A 148 19.01 10.42 1.67
CA SER A 148 20.06 9.66 2.35
C SER A 148 19.76 8.18 2.24
N THR A 149 20.78 7.43 1.82
CA THR A 149 20.75 5.97 1.65
C THR A 149 20.52 5.21 2.95
N ILE A 150 20.76 5.82 4.12
CA ILE A 150 20.66 5.16 5.43
C ILE A 150 19.48 5.69 6.24
N ASN A 151 19.13 6.97 6.10
CA ASN A 151 18.15 7.60 7.00
C ASN A 151 16.72 7.06 6.86
N TRP A 152 16.38 6.42 5.74
CA TRP A 152 15.09 5.74 5.59
C TRP A 152 14.94 4.57 6.58
N VAL A 153 16.05 3.91 6.99
CA VAL A 153 16.03 2.82 7.97
C VAL A 153 15.56 3.35 9.31
N PHE A 154 16.10 4.48 9.77
CA PHE A 154 15.67 5.12 11.02
C PHE A 154 14.20 5.57 10.95
N GLY A 155 13.74 6.06 9.79
CA GLY A 155 12.33 6.39 9.57
C GLY A 155 11.42 5.17 9.74
N VAL A 156 11.73 4.07 9.05
CA VAL A 156 10.96 2.81 9.13
C VAL A 156 11.00 2.21 10.53
N VAL A 157 12.18 2.13 11.15
CA VAL A 157 12.34 1.65 12.53
C VAL A 157 11.56 2.54 13.50
N GLY A 158 11.57 3.86 13.30
CA GLY A 158 10.81 4.81 14.12
C GLY A 158 9.30 4.59 14.04
N ILE A 159 8.75 4.27 12.87
CA ILE A 159 7.30 4.00 12.71
C ILE A 159 6.93 2.63 13.25
N ILE A 160 7.75 1.61 13.00
CA ILE A 160 7.54 0.28 13.60
C ILE A 160 7.58 0.43 15.12
N GLY A 161 8.54 1.19 15.65
CA GLY A 161 8.64 1.56 17.05
C GLY A 161 7.37 2.25 17.55
N LEU A 162 6.91 3.30 16.87
CA LEU A 162 5.68 4.02 17.22
C LEU A 162 4.44 3.11 17.17
N GLY A 163 4.31 2.27 16.15
CA GLY A 163 3.21 1.31 16.00
C GLY A 163 3.18 0.27 17.13
N VAL A 164 4.35 -0.24 17.52
CA VAL A 164 4.50 -1.12 18.69
C VAL A 164 4.13 -0.37 19.97
N LEU A 165 4.58 0.87 20.13
CA LEU A 165 4.31 1.69 21.31
C LEU A 165 2.82 2.00 21.46
N LEU A 166 2.14 2.35 20.37
CA LEU A 166 0.68 2.54 20.34
C LEU A 166 -0.07 1.25 20.64
N MET A 167 0.36 0.10 20.08
CA MET A 167 -0.22 -1.20 20.41
C MET A 167 -0.05 -1.56 21.89
N LEU A 168 1.12 -1.30 22.47
CA LEU A 168 1.37 -1.49 23.90
C LEU A 168 0.49 -0.55 24.74
N GLY A 169 0.34 0.72 24.33
CA GLY A 169 -0.56 1.67 24.97
C GLY A 169 -2.02 1.22 24.96
N ILE A 170 -2.52 0.73 23.81
CA ILE A 170 -3.88 0.17 23.70
C ILE A 170 -4.04 -1.08 24.57
N LYS A 171 -3.02 -1.95 24.62
CA LYS A 171 -3.04 -3.16 25.44
C LYS A 171 -3.02 -2.84 26.93
N LEU A 172 -2.21 -1.85 27.35
CA LEU A 172 -2.16 -1.30 28.69
C LEU A 172 -3.52 -0.71 29.07
N TYR A 173 -4.07 0.16 28.23
CA TYR A 173 -5.39 0.74 28.44
C TYR A 173 -6.48 -0.33 28.59
N LYS A 174 -6.50 -1.34 27.70
CA LYS A 174 -7.44 -2.47 27.82
C LYS A 174 -7.23 -3.26 29.11
N ASN A 175 -6.00 -3.46 29.56
CA ASN A 175 -5.70 -4.16 30.81
C ASN A 175 -6.09 -3.33 32.05
N ILE A 176 -5.89 -2.01 32.02
CA ILE A 176 -6.29 -1.08 33.08
C ILE A 176 -7.82 -1.07 33.20
N ARG A 177 -8.54 -0.89 32.09
CA ARG A 177 -10.01 -0.94 32.04
C ARG A 177 -10.58 -2.29 32.47
N LYS A 178 -9.90 -3.41 32.18
CA LYS A 178 -10.30 -4.74 32.68
C LYS A 178 -10.12 -4.88 34.20
N ARG A 179 -9.13 -4.20 34.79
CA ARG A 179 -8.86 -4.23 36.23
C ARG A 179 -9.66 -3.20 37.02
N ASN A 180 -10.06 -2.10 36.39
CA ASN A 180 -10.87 -1.06 36.99
C ASN A 180 -11.90 -0.53 35.96
N PRO A 181 -13.16 -0.99 36.00
CA PRO A 181 -14.18 -0.67 35.00
C PRO A 181 -14.52 0.82 34.88
N GLU A 182 -14.18 1.63 35.89
CA GLU A 182 -14.44 3.08 35.96
C GLU A 182 -13.19 3.95 35.70
N ALA A 183 -12.09 3.37 35.22
CA ALA A 183 -10.83 4.07 34.90
C ALA A 183 -10.70 4.48 33.42
#